data_AF-A0A7C3XMG3-F1
#
_entry.id   AF-A0A7C3XMG3-F1
#
_cell.length_a   1.000
_cell.length_b   1.000
_cell.length_c   1.000
_cell.angle_alpha   90.00
_cell.angle_beta   90.00
_cell.angle_gamma   90.00
#
_symmetry.space_group_name_H-M   'P 1'
#
loop_
_entity.id
_entity.type
_entity.pdbx_description
1 polymer ?
#
loop_
_entity_poly.entity_id
_entity_poly.type
_entity_poly.pdbx_seq_one_letter_code
_entity_poly.pdbx_strand_id
1 'polypeptide(L)'
;MKYLQFLIVFVFITIFPISSFGITKHAVILVMDGARYTETFGDSTRANIPKISALASEGTLLSNFYTAKTGSIAESWTETNPGHARITTGTYQNISNDGTQLPTQPSIFQHYRKQTSAPATKAWVICSKDKLKILANSSATGWYNQYQPSMNCGVNGDGTGGYRADNLTHAIVKQKLTSDRPALMIINYAGPDSKGHANDWNGYLAAIKEVDGYADDLWKTIQADDSLKNTTALFIVNDHGRHTNNWTSHGDNCMGCRHVMCVILGPDIKSGFIDTITREQIDLAPTIANMMGFAIPTATGIVMNEIFKPITFVRRDNKTSYFSIMLEKITVTLGNNRNIMFSHLPSDVTKIEIFNGLGHRVANVAVDPLLKTAVWNTITTSGANVASGHYICKVTSTHIGTVLVPANVPW
;
A
#
# COMPACT_ATOMS: atom_id res chain seq x y z
N MET A 1 1.45 48.12 -38.08
CA MET A 1 1.22 47.37 -36.83
C MET A 1 1.24 45.88 -37.17
N LYS A 2 2.17 45.12 -36.58
CA LYS A 2 2.31 43.68 -36.78
C LYS A 2 1.21 42.95 -35.98
N TYR A 3 0.42 42.11 -36.64
CA TYR A 3 -0.53 41.23 -35.97
C TYR A 3 0.24 40.09 -35.29
N LEU A 4 0.19 40.05 -33.96
CA LEU A 4 0.72 38.98 -33.13
C LEU A 4 -0.35 37.87 -33.07
N GLN A 5 -0.16 36.78 -33.80
CA GLN A 5 -0.98 35.58 -33.67
C GLN A 5 -0.61 34.85 -32.37
N PHE A 6 -1.53 34.82 -31.41
CA PHE A 6 -1.42 33.93 -30.25
C PHE A 6 -1.79 32.51 -30.66
N LEU A 7 -0.81 31.61 -30.64
CA LEU A 7 -1.02 30.17 -30.75
C LEU A 7 -1.57 29.67 -29.40
N ILE A 8 -2.87 29.39 -29.33
CA ILE A 8 -3.48 28.70 -28.18
C ILE A 8 -3.19 27.20 -28.33
N VAL A 9 -2.21 26.71 -27.57
CA VAL A 9 -1.93 25.27 -27.46
C VAL A 9 -2.89 24.69 -26.43
N PHE A 10 -3.93 23.97 -26.90
CA PHE A 10 -4.73 23.10 -26.05
C PHE A 10 -3.90 21.86 -25.72
N VAL A 11 -3.28 21.82 -24.54
CA VAL A 11 -2.70 20.59 -23.99
C VAL A 11 -3.85 19.74 -23.46
N PHE A 12 -4.35 18.82 -24.30
CA PHE A 12 -5.21 17.74 -23.85
C PHE A 12 -4.37 16.75 -23.05
N ILE A 13 -4.31 16.92 -21.73
CA ILE A 13 -3.82 15.87 -20.82
C ILE A 13 -4.91 14.79 -20.80
N THR A 14 -4.78 13.81 -21.68
CA THR A 14 -5.55 12.57 -21.59
C THR A 14 -5.01 11.79 -20.39
N ILE A 15 -5.73 11.86 -19.28
CA ILE A 15 -5.49 11.04 -18.09
C ILE A 15 -5.85 9.61 -18.50
N PHE A 16 -4.86 8.82 -18.91
CA PHE A 16 -5.08 7.38 -19.12
C PHE A 16 -5.52 6.76 -17.79
N PRO A 17 -6.56 5.90 -17.77
CA PRO A 17 -6.89 5.15 -16.58
C PRO A 17 -5.68 4.30 -16.21
N ILE A 18 -5.15 4.51 -15.01
CA ILE A 18 -4.19 3.58 -14.41
C ILE A 18 -4.98 2.30 -14.21
N SER A 19 -4.57 1.23 -14.85
CA SER A 19 -5.21 -0.08 -14.71
C SER A 19 -4.62 -0.81 -13.51
N SER A 20 -5.46 -1.54 -12.79
CA SER A 20 -5.08 -2.41 -11.67
C SER A 20 -4.01 -3.41 -12.12
N PHE A 21 -2.79 -3.27 -11.58
CA PHE A 21 -1.70 -4.20 -11.85
C PHE A 21 -1.76 -5.45 -10.93
N GLY A 22 -2.44 -5.33 -9.78
CA GLY A 22 -2.63 -6.43 -8.82
C GLY A 22 -3.98 -7.14 -8.95
N ILE A 23 -4.05 -8.35 -8.42
CA ILE A 23 -5.28 -9.10 -8.16
C ILE A 23 -6.12 -8.38 -7.10
N THR A 24 -5.46 -7.57 -6.25
CA THR A 24 -6.09 -6.83 -5.17
C THR A 24 -7.16 -5.85 -5.67
N LYS A 25 -8.38 -6.06 -5.20
CA LYS A 25 -9.54 -5.17 -5.38
C LYS A 25 -9.99 -4.50 -4.08
N HIS A 26 -9.54 -5.04 -2.95
CA HIS A 26 -9.87 -4.57 -1.61
C HIS A 26 -8.59 -4.41 -0.78
N ALA A 27 -8.44 -3.30 -0.06
CA ALA A 27 -7.38 -3.12 0.91
C ALA A 27 -7.97 -2.74 2.27
N VAL A 28 -7.60 -3.51 3.29
CA VAL A 28 -8.00 -3.28 4.68
C VAL A 28 -6.76 -2.95 5.48
N ILE A 29 -6.76 -1.81 6.19
CA ILE A 29 -5.67 -1.35 7.03
C ILE A 29 -6.14 -1.43 8.48
N LEU A 30 -5.63 -2.42 9.22
CA LEU A 30 -5.85 -2.58 10.65
C LEU A 30 -4.72 -1.88 11.40
N VAL A 31 -5.07 -0.86 12.18
CA VAL A 31 -4.13 -0.10 13.00
C VAL A 31 -4.32 -0.47 14.47
N MET A 32 -3.30 -1.08 15.08
CA MET A 32 -3.20 -1.32 16.52
C MET A 32 -2.54 -0.09 17.17
N ASP A 33 -3.33 0.75 17.81
CA ASP A 33 -2.90 2.07 18.30
C ASP A 33 -1.95 1.95 19.49
N GLY A 34 -0.76 2.54 19.39
CA GLY A 34 0.19 2.66 20.50
C GLY A 34 0.80 1.35 21.04
N ALA A 35 0.82 0.26 20.28
CA ALA A 35 1.57 -0.92 20.68
C ALA A 35 3.08 -0.75 20.40
N ARG A 36 3.94 -1.07 21.38
CA ARG A 36 5.40 -1.03 21.16
C ARG A 36 5.83 -2.23 20.35
N TYR A 37 6.88 -2.02 19.55
CA TYR A 37 7.54 -3.12 18.86
C TYR A 37 8.04 -4.18 19.85
N THR A 38 8.59 -3.79 21.01
CA THR A 38 9.13 -4.73 22.02
C THR A 38 8.12 -5.72 22.58
N GLU A 39 6.82 -5.39 22.61
CA GLU A 39 5.77 -6.32 23.04
C GLU A 39 5.10 -7.06 21.87
N THR A 40 5.58 -6.85 20.64
CA THR A 40 5.08 -7.44 19.39
C THR A 40 6.24 -8.07 18.59
N PHE A 41 6.58 -7.48 17.43
CA PHE A 41 7.81 -7.55 16.61
C PHE A 41 9.18 -7.76 17.30
N GLY A 42 9.33 -7.28 18.52
CA GLY A 42 10.58 -7.27 19.28
C GLY A 42 10.65 -8.38 20.32
N ASP A 43 9.53 -8.97 20.71
CA ASP A 43 9.51 -10.13 21.59
C ASP A 43 9.77 -11.40 20.78
N SER A 44 10.94 -12.01 20.98
CA SER A 44 11.34 -13.25 20.31
C SER A 44 10.35 -14.41 20.46
N THR A 45 9.53 -14.42 21.52
CA THR A 45 8.52 -15.46 21.76
C THR A 45 7.18 -15.15 21.09
N ARG A 46 6.97 -13.90 20.67
CA ARG A 46 5.71 -13.40 20.07
C ARG A 46 4.49 -13.65 20.97
N ALA A 47 4.67 -13.67 22.29
CA ALA A 47 3.66 -14.17 23.23
C ALA A 47 2.36 -13.36 23.25
N ASN A 48 2.42 -12.07 22.89
CA ASN A 48 1.24 -11.20 22.85
C ASN A 48 0.57 -11.13 21.47
N ILE A 49 1.25 -11.61 20.41
CA ILE A 49 0.75 -11.55 19.03
C ILE A 49 0.90 -12.90 18.28
N PRO A 50 0.56 -14.05 18.90
CA PRO A 50 0.78 -15.35 18.28
C PRO A 50 0.02 -15.50 16.94
N LYS A 51 -1.14 -14.86 16.80
CA LYS A 51 -1.95 -14.99 15.58
C LYS A 51 -1.44 -14.11 14.46
N ILE A 52 -1.11 -12.84 14.72
CA ILE A 52 -0.46 -11.96 13.74
C ILE A 52 0.90 -12.54 13.33
N SER A 53 1.65 -13.15 14.27
CA SER A 53 2.89 -13.85 13.94
C SER A 53 2.65 -15.05 13.02
N ALA A 54 1.57 -15.81 13.21
CA ALA A 54 1.21 -16.89 12.29
C ALA A 54 0.80 -16.33 10.91
N LEU A 55 0.00 -15.27 10.87
CA LEU A 55 -0.39 -14.58 9.63
C LEU A 55 0.83 -14.05 8.87
N ALA A 56 1.88 -13.59 9.54
CA ALA A 56 3.11 -13.16 8.88
C ALA A 56 3.76 -14.27 8.04
N SER A 57 3.54 -15.55 8.35
CA SER A 57 3.99 -16.67 7.53
C SER A 57 3.20 -16.82 6.22
N GLU A 58 1.96 -16.33 6.16
CA GLU A 58 1.16 -16.28 4.94
C GLU A 58 1.46 -15.04 4.09
N GLY A 59 2.08 -14.01 4.67
CA GLY A 59 2.35 -12.73 4.04
C GLY A 59 3.81 -12.29 4.09
N THR A 60 4.01 -10.97 4.12
CA THR A 60 5.30 -10.32 4.25
C THR A 60 5.37 -9.54 5.56
N LEU A 61 6.42 -9.75 6.34
CA LEU A 61 6.78 -8.93 7.51
C LEU A 61 7.80 -7.88 7.08
N LEU A 62 7.52 -6.60 7.34
CA LEU A 62 8.52 -5.54 7.22
C LEU A 62 9.23 -5.39 8.56
N SER A 63 10.45 -5.93 8.66
CA SER A 63 11.21 -5.93 9.91
C SER A 63 11.76 -4.55 10.28
N ASN A 64 12.03 -3.70 9.29
CA ASN A 64 12.57 -2.35 9.43
C ASN A 64 11.53 -1.28 9.03
N PHE A 65 10.37 -1.30 9.68
CA PHE A 65 9.27 -0.38 9.41
C PHE A 65 9.13 0.70 10.49
N TYR A 66 9.02 1.96 10.06
CA TYR A 66 9.04 3.11 10.96
C TYR A 66 7.88 4.09 10.74
N THR A 67 7.51 4.84 11.78
CA THR A 67 6.55 5.95 11.66
C THR A 67 7.07 7.05 10.74
N ALA A 68 8.36 7.37 10.85
CA ALA A 68 9.13 8.22 9.97
C ALA A 68 10.63 7.90 10.07
N LYS A 69 11.39 8.16 9.00
CA LYS A 69 12.84 7.98 8.94
C LYS A 69 13.58 8.96 9.85
N THR A 70 14.79 8.54 10.24
CA THR A 70 15.67 9.31 11.12
C THR A 70 16.14 10.57 10.40
N GLY A 71 16.14 11.70 11.10
CA GLY A 71 16.47 13.02 10.55
C GLY A 71 15.37 13.65 9.68
N SER A 72 14.19 13.03 9.55
CA SER A 72 13.05 13.68 8.89
C SER A 72 12.41 14.74 9.79
N ILE A 73 11.74 15.71 9.18
CA ILE A 73 10.95 16.72 9.92
C ILE A 73 9.82 16.11 10.76
N ALA A 74 9.41 14.88 10.46
CA ALA A 74 8.31 14.17 11.11
C ALA A 74 8.78 13.14 12.14
N GLU A 75 10.08 13.07 12.41
CA GLU A 75 10.68 12.06 13.27
C GLU A 75 10.09 12.07 14.69
N SER A 76 9.72 13.24 15.20
CA SER A 76 9.15 13.41 16.54
C SER A 76 7.62 13.35 16.58
N TRP A 77 6.94 13.27 15.44
CA TRP A 77 5.47 13.27 15.42
C TRP A 77 4.94 11.85 15.52
N THR A 78 5.17 11.19 16.65
CA THR A 78 4.81 9.80 16.92
C THR A 78 3.52 9.69 17.72
N GLU A 79 2.48 10.36 17.22
CA GLU A 79 1.18 10.49 17.85
C GLU A 79 0.06 9.96 16.96
N THR A 80 -1.11 9.72 17.56
CA THR A 80 -2.25 9.08 16.91
C THR A 80 -2.72 9.78 15.63
N ASN A 81 -3.11 11.06 15.68
CA ASN A 81 -3.63 11.76 14.50
C ASN A 81 -2.58 11.90 13.39
N PRO A 82 -1.34 12.38 13.65
CA PRO A 82 -0.25 12.38 12.67
C PRO A 82 0.06 11.01 12.06
N GLY A 83 0.13 9.95 12.88
CA GLY A 83 0.39 8.57 12.43
C GLY A 83 -0.67 8.08 11.45
N HIS A 84 -1.95 8.15 11.82
CA HIS A 84 -3.05 7.74 10.95
C HIS A 84 -3.16 8.61 9.69
N ALA A 85 -2.91 9.91 9.80
CA ALA A 85 -2.91 10.80 8.64
C ALA A 85 -1.78 10.44 7.67
N ARG A 86 -0.57 10.13 8.14
CA ARG A 86 0.54 9.64 7.29
C ARG A 86 0.19 8.35 6.54
N ILE A 87 -0.37 7.37 7.24
CA ILE A 87 -0.79 6.08 6.67
C ILE A 87 -1.76 6.30 5.51
N THR A 88 -2.69 7.26 5.66
CA THR A 88 -3.77 7.46 4.68
C THR A 88 -3.43 8.44 3.57
N THR A 89 -2.55 9.41 3.77
CA THR A 89 -2.19 10.41 2.74
C THR A 89 -0.93 10.05 1.97
N GLY A 90 -0.07 9.19 2.52
CA GLY A 90 1.25 8.90 1.94
C GLY A 90 2.22 10.08 2.01
N THR A 91 2.00 11.03 2.92
CA THR A 91 2.85 12.21 3.16
C THR A 91 3.03 12.44 4.66
N TYR A 92 4.08 13.15 5.06
CA TYR A 92 4.18 13.60 6.45
C TYR A 92 3.06 14.58 6.79
N GLN A 93 2.45 14.40 7.96
CA GLN A 93 1.30 15.16 8.42
C GLN A 93 1.60 15.73 9.80
N ASN A 94 1.94 17.03 9.83
CA ASN A 94 2.09 17.78 11.08
C ASN A 94 0.75 18.36 11.49
N ILE A 95 -0.03 17.62 12.26
CA ILE A 95 -1.36 18.04 12.70
C ILE A 95 -1.52 17.79 14.19
N SER A 96 -2.35 18.59 14.86
CA SER A 96 -2.65 18.41 16.28
C SER A 96 -3.25 17.03 16.56
N ASN A 97 -2.88 16.45 17.70
CA ASN A 97 -3.34 15.15 18.17
C ASN A 97 -4.68 15.19 18.93
N ASP A 98 -5.44 16.26 18.79
CA ASP A 98 -6.75 16.48 19.42
C ASP A 98 -7.94 16.27 18.46
N GLY A 99 -7.68 16.03 17.17
CA GLY A 99 -8.72 15.88 16.14
C GLY A 99 -9.36 17.19 15.66
N THR A 100 -8.78 18.34 15.98
CA THR A 100 -9.26 19.66 15.51
C THR A 100 -8.75 20.03 14.12
N GLN A 101 -7.63 19.43 13.70
CA GLN A 101 -6.99 19.71 12.43
C GLN A 101 -7.22 18.57 11.43
N LEU A 102 -7.62 18.93 10.21
CA LEU A 102 -7.72 17.99 9.10
C LEU A 102 -6.34 17.71 8.49
N PRO A 103 -6.11 16.50 7.92
CA PRO A 103 -4.97 16.23 7.09
C PRO A 103 -4.79 17.29 5.99
N THR A 104 -3.56 17.77 5.80
CA THR A 104 -3.22 18.81 4.82
C THR A 104 -3.20 18.31 3.39
N GLN A 105 -3.23 16.99 3.19
CA GLN A 105 -3.32 16.33 1.90
C GLN A 105 -4.53 15.39 1.86
N PRO A 106 -5.17 15.21 0.70
CA PRO A 106 -6.26 14.26 0.53
C PRO A 106 -5.79 12.83 0.81
N SER A 107 -6.66 12.05 1.46
CA SER A 107 -6.39 10.65 1.77
C SER A 107 -6.53 9.76 0.53
N ILE A 108 -5.99 8.55 0.63
CA ILE A 108 -6.15 7.46 -0.34
C ILE A 108 -7.62 7.21 -0.68
N PHE A 109 -8.52 7.38 0.29
CA PHE A 109 -9.96 7.25 0.12
C PHE A 109 -10.53 8.33 -0.80
N GLN A 110 -10.16 9.59 -0.58
CA GLN A 110 -10.61 10.71 -1.42
C GLN A 110 -10.08 10.56 -2.84
N HIS A 111 -8.81 10.18 -3.01
CA HIS A 111 -8.23 9.91 -4.32
C HIS A 111 -8.94 8.78 -5.06
N TYR A 112 -9.17 7.65 -4.38
CA TYR A 112 -9.90 6.52 -4.94
C TYR A 112 -11.30 6.94 -5.40
N ARG A 113 -12.08 7.59 -4.53
CA ARG A 113 -13.45 8.02 -4.86
C ARG A 113 -13.49 9.04 -6.00
N LYS A 114 -12.53 9.97 -6.04
CA LYS A 114 -12.44 10.97 -7.12
C LYS A 114 -12.15 10.33 -8.48
N GLN A 115 -11.25 9.34 -8.53
CA GLN A 115 -10.83 8.73 -9.79
C GLN A 115 -11.80 7.65 -10.29
N THR A 116 -12.48 6.96 -9.38
CA THR A 116 -13.37 5.83 -9.73
C THR A 116 -14.85 6.19 -9.73
N SER A 117 -15.21 7.38 -9.23
CA SER A 117 -16.60 7.78 -8.94
C SER A 117 -17.33 6.81 -8.00
N ALA A 118 -16.59 6.01 -7.22
CA ALA A 118 -17.19 5.05 -6.32
C ALA A 118 -18.04 5.74 -5.21
N PRO A 119 -19.17 5.11 -4.81
CA PRO A 119 -19.98 5.63 -3.72
C PRO A 119 -19.18 5.60 -2.41
N ALA A 120 -19.58 6.43 -1.43
CA ALA A 120 -18.89 6.54 -0.15
C ALA A 120 -18.75 5.19 0.56
N THR A 121 -19.73 4.30 0.45
CA THR A 121 -19.73 2.95 1.05
C THR A 121 -18.65 2.01 0.51
N LYS A 122 -17.95 2.37 -0.58
CA LYS A 122 -16.76 1.65 -1.06
C LYS A 122 -15.46 2.06 -0.39
N ALA A 123 -15.50 3.04 0.51
CA ALA A 123 -14.36 3.52 1.27
C ALA A 123 -14.79 3.78 2.72
N TRP A 124 -14.18 3.13 3.70
CA TRP A 124 -14.57 3.23 5.11
C TRP A 124 -13.44 3.68 6.03
N VAL A 125 -13.75 4.61 6.93
CA VAL A 125 -12.94 4.96 8.11
C VAL A 125 -13.72 4.52 9.34
N ILE A 126 -13.24 3.50 10.06
CA ILE A 126 -13.94 2.98 11.25
C ILE A 126 -12.97 2.99 12.44
N CYS A 127 -13.23 3.83 13.44
CA CYS A 127 -12.28 4.05 14.52
C CYS A 127 -12.93 3.95 15.90
N SER A 128 -12.22 3.34 16.84
CA SER A 128 -12.57 3.43 18.26
C SER A 128 -12.45 4.87 18.77
N LYS A 129 -11.40 5.61 18.40
CA LYS A 129 -11.23 7.02 18.75
C LYS A 129 -12.11 7.94 17.89
N ASP A 130 -12.90 8.80 18.52
CA ASP A 130 -13.77 9.79 17.84
C ASP A 130 -12.97 10.85 17.08
N LYS A 131 -11.85 11.31 17.66
CA LYS A 131 -10.94 12.31 17.07
C LYS A 131 -10.35 11.91 15.72
N LEU A 132 -10.38 10.63 15.36
CA LEU A 132 -9.91 10.14 14.06
C LEU A 132 -10.93 10.35 12.92
N LYS A 133 -12.09 10.96 13.18
CA LYS A 133 -13.01 11.44 12.13
C LYS A 133 -12.32 12.32 11.08
N ILE A 134 -11.23 13.00 11.45
CA ILE A 134 -10.48 13.85 10.54
C ILE A 134 -9.97 13.11 9.29
N LEU A 135 -9.80 11.79 9.33
CA LEU A 135 -9.27 10.98 8.22
C LEU A 135 -10.21 10.88 7.01
N ALA A 136 -11.50 11.19 7.19
CA ALA A 136 -12.46 11.20 6.09
C ALA A 136 -12.42 12.49 5.26
N ASN A 137 -11.59 13.47 5.63
CA ASN A 137 -11.54 14.75 4.94
C ASN A 137 -10.11 15.28 4.85
N SER A 138 -9.94 16.39 4.14
CA SER A 138 -8.67 17.11 4.06
C SER A 138 -8.91 18.61 3.96
N SER A 139 -7.96 19.40 4.44
CA SER A 139 -7.94 20.85 4.27
C SER A 139 -7.36 21.30 2.91
N ALA A 140 -6.91 20.37 2.06
CA ALA A 140 -6.36 20.68 0.75
C ALA A 140 -7.40 21.38 -0.15
N THR A 141 -6.99 22.45 -0.82
CA THR A 141 -7.83 23.21 -1.75
C THR A 141 -8.42 22.31 -2.83
N GLY A 142 -9.75 22.36 -2.99
CA GLY A 142 -10.48 21.51 -3.95
C GLY A 142 -10.79 20.09 -3.46
N TRP A 143 -10.39 19.73 -2.24
CA TRP A 143 -10.66 18.43 -1.61
C TRP A 143 -11.50 18.52 -0.34
N TYR A 144 -11.53 19.68 0.31
CA TYR A 144 -12.35 19.92 1.49
C TYR A 144 -13.84 19.63 1.23
N ASN A 145 -14.41 18.71 2.01
CA ASN A 145 -15.78 18.22 1.87
C ASN A 145 -16.09 17.58 0.51
N GLN A 146 -15.05 17.14 -0.22
CA GLN A 146 -15.19 16.44 -1.49
C GLN A 146 -14.72 15.00 -1.35
N TYR A 147 -15.41 14.08 -2.04
CA TYR A 147 -15.01 12.68 -2.17
C TYR A 147 -14.78 11.94 -0.82
N GLN A 148 -15.46 12.34 0.26
CA GLN A 148 -15.26 11.76 1.60
C GLN A 148 -15.68 10.27 1.67
N PRO A 149 -14.90 9.37 2.27
CA PRO A 149 -15.37 8.01 2.56
C PRO A 149 -16.56 8.01 3.51
N SER A 150 -17.26 6.87 3.60
CA SER A 150 -18.11 6.60 4.74
C SER A 150 -17.27 6.51 6.03
N MET A 151 -17.86 6.91 7.16
CA MET A 151 -17.17 6.96 8.44
C MET A 151 -18.01 6.36 9.56
N ASN A 152 -17.35 5.69 10.50
CA ASN A 152 -17.92 5.33 11.79
C ASN A 152 -16.86 5.44 12.93
N CYS A 153 -16.75 6.61 13.55
CA CYS A 153 -15.75 6.89 14.58
C CYS A 153 -16.38 7.26 15.94
N GLY A 154 -15.81 6.78 17.04
CA GLY A 154 -16.29 7.12 18.39
C GLY A 154 -17.58 6.42 18.80
N VAL A 155 -18.06 6.66 20.02
CA VAL A 155 -19.25 5.97 20.57
C VAL A 155 -20.47 6.15 19.67
N ASN A 156 -20.70 7.35 19.14
CA ASN A 156 -21.87 7.66 18.32
C ASN A 156 -21.68 7.35 16.82
N GLY A 157 -20.45 7.03 16.39
CA GLY A 157 -20.12 6.76 15.00
C GLY A 157 -19.96 8.01 14.11
N ASP A 158 -20.37 9.19 14.55
CA ASP A 158 -20.23 10.47 13.84
C ASP A 158 -18.96 11.24 14.25
N GLY A 159 -18.05 10.61 14.99
CA GLY A 159 -16.88 11.24 15.57
C GLY A 159 -17.21 12.10 16.79
N THR A 160 -18.18 11.67 17.58
CA THR A 160 -18.52 12.21 18.90
C THR A 160 -18.77 11.09 19.93
N GLY A 161 -18.95 11.48 21.20
CA GLY A 161 -19.26 10.57 22.30
C GLY A 161 -18.03 9.92 22.94
N GLY A 162 -16.82 10.33 22.58
CA GLY A 162 -15.58 9.77 23.14
C GLY A 162 -15.18 8.45 22.51
N TYR A 163 -14.26 7.75 23.18
CA TYR A 163 -13.66 6.53 22.66
C TYR A 163 -14.60 5.34 22.86
N ARG A 164 -14.81 4.59 21.78
CA ARG A 164 -15.60 3.36 21.77
C ARG A 164 -14.72 2.16 22.09
N ALA A 165 -15.27 1.18 22.80
CA ALA A 165 -14.59 -0.09 23.05
C ALA A 165 -14.29 -0.84 21.75
N ASP A 166 -13.11 -1.46 21.68
CA ASP A 166 -12.62 -2.09 20.45
C ASP A 166 -13.49 -3.27 19.99
N ASN A 167 -14.12 -4.02 20.91
CA ASN A 167 -15.06 -5.08 20.57
C ASN A 167 -16.30 -4.58 19.81
N LEU A 168 -16.84 -3.41 20.19
CA LEU A 168 -17.95 -2.76 19.50
C LEU A 168 -17.51 -2.23 18.13
N THR A 169 -16.31 -1.64 18.07
CA THR A 169 -15.70 -1.24 16.79
C THR A 169 -15.52 -2.44 15.87
N HIS A 170 -15.04 -3.58 16.38
CA HIS A 170 -14.81 -4.79 15.60
C HIS A 170 -16.11 -5.38 15.05
N ALA A 171 -17.19 -5.36 15.84
CA ALA A 171 -18.52 -5.78 15.37
C ALA A 171 -19.00 -4.92 14.18
N ILE A 172 -18.80 -3.60 14.24
CA ILE A 172 -19.12 -2.68 13.14
C ILE A 172 -18.23 -2.94 11.92
N VAL A 173 -16.93 -3.16 12.12
CA VAL A 173 -15.99 -3.54 11.05
C VAL A 173 -16.48 -4.76 10.30
N LYS A 174 -16.81 -5.85 11.01
CA LYS A 174 -17.30 -7.08 10.36
C LYS A 174 -18.61 -6.86 9.63
N GLN A 175 -19.54 -6.11 10.23
CA GLN A 175 -20.80 -5.76 9.58
C GLN A 175 -20.55 -5.01 8.26
N LYS A 176 -19.75 -3.94 8.27
CA LYS A 176 -19.48 -3.13 7.07
C LYS A 176 -18.63 -3.85 6.03
N LEU A 177 -17.67 -4.66 6.46
CA LEU A 177 -16.86 -5.46 5.56
C LEU A 177 -17.74 -6.44 4.76
N THR A 178 -18.66 -7.13 5.41
CA THR A 178 -19.52 -8.14 4.79
C THR A 178 -20.73 -7.56 4.06
N SER A 179 -21.30 -6.44 4.52
CA SER A 179 -22.43 -5.80 3.84
C SER A 179 -21.98 -5.02 2.61
N ASP A 180 -20.92 -4.20 2.76
CA ASP A 180 -20.58 -3.19 1.76
C ASP A 180 -19.42 -3.63 0.85
N ARG A 181 -18.59 -4.58 1.32
CA ARG A 181 -17.39 -5.08 0.62
C ARG A 181 -16.57 -3.92 0.05
N PRO A 182 -16.07 -3.03 0.92
CA PRO A 182 -15.43 -1.80 0.46
C PRO A 182 -14.13 -2.09 -0.24
N ALA A 183 -13.78 -1.24 -1.21
CA ALA A 183 -12.48 -1.30 -1.86
C ALA A 183 -11.37 -0.85 -0.91
N LEU A 184 -11.65 0.11 -0.02
CA LEU A 184 -10.70 0.61 0.97
C LEU A 184 -11.35 0.67 2.35
N MET A 185 -10.66 0.19 3.38
CA MET A 185 -11.08 0.34 4.77
C MET A 185 -9.87 0.60 5.66
N ILE A 186 -9.95 1.58 6.55
CA ILE A 186 -9.03 1.71 7.70
C ILE A 186 -9.78 1.50 9.00
N ILE A 187 -9.12 0.81 9.93
CA ILE A 187 -9.62 0.43 11.23
C ILE A 187 -8.64 0.94 12.29
N ASN A 188 -9.14 1.59 13.34
CA ASN A 188 -8.35 1.93 14.53
C ASN A 188 -8.91 1.20 15.76
N TYR A 189 -8.03 0.47 16.45
CA TYR A 189 -8.28 -0.10 17.77
C TYR A 189 -7.45 0.62 18.82
N ALA A 190 -8.13 1.22 19.80
CA ALA A 190 -7.56 2.18 20.75
C ALA A 190 -7.04 1.54 22.04
N GLY A 191 -7.28 0.24 22.24
CA GLY A 191 -7.07 -0.47 23.48
C GLY A 191 -5.66 -0.30 24.04
N PRO A 192 -4.60 -0.70 23.32
CA PRO A 192 -3.24 -0.62 23.84
C PRO A 192 -2.86 0.82 24.21
N ASP A 193 -3.10 1.81 23.34
CA ASP A 193 -2.79 3.20 23.69
C ASP A 193 -3.55 3.71 24.92
N SER A 194 -4.85 3.40 25.02
CA SER A 194 -5.69 3.80 26.17
C SER A 194 -5.18 3.21 27.47
N LYS A 195 -4.73 1.94 27.45
CA LYS A 195 -4.14 1.26 28.61
C LYS A 195 -2.73 1.75 28.93
N GLY A 196 -1.98 2.11 27.90
CA GLY A 196 -0.70 2.84 28.00
C GLY A 196 -0.82 4.10 28.83
N HIS A 197 -1.71 5.00 28.43
CA HIS A 197 -1.93 6.26 29.14
C HIS A 197 -2.48 6.06 30.57
N ALA A 198 -3.24 4.99 30.81
CA ALA A 198 -3.75 4.65 32.13
C ALA A 198 -2.71 4.00 33.07
N ASN A 199 -1.47 3.75 32.60
CA ASN A 199 -0.45 2.99 33.32
C ASN A 199 -0.94 1.58 33.77
N ASP A 200 -1.82 0.96 32.98
CA ASP A 200 -2.38 -0.37 33.22
C ASP A 200 -1.63 -1.41 32.38
N TRP A 201 -0.50 -1.92 32.89
CA TRP A 201 0.37 -2.82 32.13
C TRP A 201 -0.31 -4.15 31.76
N ASN A 202 -1.08 -4.73 32.67
CA ASN A 202 -1.79 -5.97 32.39
C ASN A 202 -2.90 -5.75 31.36
N GLY A 203 -3.64 -4.64 31.47
CA GLY A 203 -4.60 -4.22 30.47
C GLY A 203 -3.96 -3.93 29.11
N TYR A 204 -2.75 -3.36 29.09
CA TYR A 204 -1.98 -3.09 27.87
C TYR A 204 -1.68 -4.38 27.10
N LEU A 205 -1.11 -5.37 27.78
CA LEU A 205 -0.81 -6.67 27.17
C LEU A 205 -2.11 -7.41 26.76
N ALA A 206 -3.17 -7.31 27.55
CA ALA A 206 -4.47 -7.88 27.22
C ALA A 206 -5.07 -7.24 25.95
N ALA A 207 -4.98 -5.91 25.82
CA ALA A 207 -5.46 -5.19 24.65
C ALA A 207 -4.65 -5.52 23.38
N ILE A 208 -3.33 -5.72 23.49
CA ILE A 208 -2.52 -6.21 22.36
C ILE A 208 -3.02 -7.58 21.89
N LYS A 209 -3.24 -8.51 22.83
CA LYS A 209 -3.78 -9.85 22.54
C LYS A 209 -5.20 -9.82 21.97
N GLU A 210 -6.01 -8.85 22.40
CA GLU A 210 -7.36 -8.63 21.88
C GLU A 210 -7.31 -8.23 20.40
N VAL A 211 -6.45 -7.26 20.06
CA VAL A 211 -6.27 -6.81 18.68
C VAL A 211 -5.58 -7.88 17.81
N ASP A 212 -4.68 -8.69 18.36
CA ASP A 212 -4.16 -9.92 17.72
C ASP A 212 -5.30 -10.87 17.35
N GLY A 213 -6.26 -11.07 18.26
CA GLY A 213 -7.49 -11.81 18.00
C GLY A 213 -8.34 -11.21 16.89
N TYR A 214 -8.48 -9.89 16.85
CA TYR A 214 -9.24 -9.19 15.80
C TYR A 214 -8.60 -9.28 14.43
N ALA A 215 -7.26 -9.27 14.34
CA ALA A 215 -6.57 -9.45 13.06
C ALA A 215 -6.86 -10.83 12.43
N ASP A 216 -6.81 -11.88 13.25
CA ASP A 216 -7.13 -13.25 12.85
C ASP A 216 -8.60 -13.44 12.47
N ASP A 217 -9.54 -12.94 13.28
CA ASP A 217 -10.96 -13.01 12.97
C ASP A 217 -11.31 -12.21 11.70
N LEU A 218 -10.67 -11.06 11.49
CA LEU A 218 -10.81 -10.27 10.28
C LEU A 218 -10.29 -11.03 9.06
N TRP A 219 -9.10 -11.64 9.12
CA TRP A 219 -8.57 -12.43 8.01
C TRP A 219 -9.46 -13.63 7.70
N LYS A 220 -9.92 -14.36 8.71
CA LYS A 220 -10.89 -15.47 8.54
C LYS A 220 -12.19 -15.00 7.90
N THR A 221 -12.70 -13.84 8.31
CA THR A 221 -13.90 -13.23 7.71
C THR A 221 -13.68 -12.89 6.23
N ILE A 222 -12.52 -12.33 5.88
CA ILE A 222 -12.13 -12.05 4.49
C ILE A 222 -12.07 -13.35 3.67
N GLN A 223 -11.42 -14.39 4.19
CA GLN A 223 -11.27 -15.67 3.48
C GLN A 223 -12.60 -16.43 3.31
N ALA A 224 -13.56 -16.21 4.22
CA ALA A 224 -14.88 -16.83 4.16
C ALA A 224 -15.85 -16.15 3.17
N ASP A 225 -15.59 -14.92 2.74
CA ASP A 225 -16.43 -14.21 1.75
C ASP A 225 -15.86 -14.37 0.33
N ASP A 226 -16.64 -14.99 -0.57
CA ASP A 226 -16.22 -15.28 -1.95
C ASP A 226 -15.81 -14.05 -2.78
N SER A 227 -16.32 -12.87 -2.43
CA SER A 227 -15.98 -11.62 -3.13
C SER A 227 -14.68 -10.98 -2.63
N LEU A 228 -14.29 -11.27 -1.38
CA LEU A 228 -13.13 -10.70 -0.71
C LEU A 228 -11.93 -11.66 -0.72
N LYS A 229 -12.17 -12.97 -0.65
CA LYS A 229 -11.11 -13.97 -0.65
C LYS A 229 -10.31 -13.88 -1.94
N ASN A 230 -8.99 -14.05 -1.84
CA ASN A 230 -8.05 -13.95 -2.96
C ASN A 230 -8.05 -12.62 -3.73
N THR A 231 -8.78 -11.59 -3.27
CA THR A 231 -8.82 -10.25 -3.87
C THR A 231 -8.55 -9.14 -2.84
N THR A 232 -8.35 -9.50 -1.57
CA THR A 232 -8.13 -8.55 -0.48
C THR A 232 -6.68 -8.58 -0.01
N ALA A 233 -6.10 -7.39 0.15
CA ALA A 233 -4.87 -7.19 0.89
C ALA A 233 -5.20 -6.69 2.31
N LEU A 234 -4.54 -7.27 3.32
CA LEU A 234 -4.67 -6.89 4.73
C LEU A 234 -3.34 -6.31 5.20
N PHE A 235 -3.35 -5.08 5.70
CA PHE A 235 -2.20 -4.41 6.29
C PHE A 235 -2.43 -4.32 7.80
N ILE A 236 -1.58 -4.97 8.60
CA ILE A 236 -1.62 -4.94 10.06
C ILE A 236 -0.45 -4.10 10.52
N VAL A 237 -0.72 -2.92 11.07
CA VAL A 237 0.30 -1.90 11.38
C VAL A 237 0.05 -1.24 12.74
N ASN A 238 1.04 -0.47 13.23
CA ASN A 238 0.79 0.57 14.24
C ASN A 238 0.87 1.96 13.59
N ASP A 239 0.22 2.93 14.23
CA ASP A 239 0.36 4.36 13.96
C ASP A 239 1.55 4.99 14.71
N HIS A 240 1.85 4.51 15.91
CA HIS A 240 3.04 4.83 16.67
C HIS A 240 3.34 3.74 17.70
N GLY A 241 4.56 3.78 18.24
CA GLY A 241 4.93 3.03 19.43
C GLY A 241 4.82 3.88 20.70
N ARG A 242 5.66 3.62 21.70
CA ARG A 242 5.67 4.35 22.99
C ARG A 242 7.11 4.50 23.49
N HIS A 243 7.38 5.41 24.43
CA HIS A 243 8.76 5.66 24.83
C HIS A 243 9.44 4.39 25.34
N THR A 244 10.73 4.24 25.03
CA THR A 244 11.54 3.11 25.46
C THR A 244 11.59 2.99 26.99
N ASN A 245 11.78 4.11 27.68
CA ASN A 245 11.99 4.15 29.15
C ASN A 245 10.74 4.57 29.94
N ASN A 246 9.69 5.07 29.26
CA ASN A 246 8.42 5.44 29.87
C ASN A 246 7.26 5.00 28.96
N TRP A 247 6.88 3.74 29.07
CA TRP A 247 5.87 3.14 28.22
C TRP A 247 4.48 3.81 28.33
N THR A 248 4.23 4.68 29.32
CA THR A 248 2.94 5.38 29.48
C THR A 248 2.78 6.62 28.58
N SER A 249 3.85 7.09 27.95
CA SER A 249 3.83 8.24 27.03
C SER A 249 4.31 7.89 25.60
N HIS A 250 4.07 8.78 24.63
CA HIS A 250 4.60 8.78 23.26
C HIS A 250 4.71 10.23 22.73
N GLY A 251 5.09 10.42 21.46
CA GLY A 251 5.20 11.77 20.86
C GLY A 251 6.61 12.36 20.81
N ASP A 252 7.65 11.51 20.80
CA ASP A 252 9.04 11.93 20.62
C ASP A 252 9.74 11.16 19.48
N ASN A 253 11.05 11.40 19.31
CA ASN A 253 11.87 10.76 18.28
C ASN A 253 12.55 9.46 18.74
N CYS A 254 12.23 8.92 19.91
CA CYS A 254 12.89 7.72 20.41
C CYS A 254 12.51 6.49 19.59
N MET A 255 13.38 5.47 19.59
CA MET A 255 13.15 4.24 18.82
C MET A 255 11.87 3.50 19.22
N GLY A 256 11.52 3.51 20.51
CA GLY A 256 10.29 2.88 20.99
C GLY A 256 9.03 3.51 20.40
N CYS A 257 9.05 4.81 20.11
CA CYS A 257 7.94 5.53 19.49
C CYS A 257 7.87 5.33 17.97
N ARG A 258 8.99 4.97 17.34
CA ARG A 258 9.16 5.03 15.88
C ARG A 258 9.22 3.69 15.20
N HIS A 259 9.87 2.68 15.77
CA HIS A 259 9.90 1.34 15.22
C HIS A 259 8.57 0.67 15.53
N VAL A 260 7.84 0.28 14.49
CA VAL A 260 6.47 -0.23 14.60
C VAL A 260 6.29 -1.46 13.72
N MET A 261 5.31 -2.30 14.03
CA MET A 261 5.09 -3.49 13.21
C MET A 261 4.41 -3.14 11.89
N CYS A 262 4.70 -3.95 10.87
CA CYS A 262 3.91 -3.99 9.64
C CYS A 262 3.95 -5.40 9.05
N VAL A 263 2.77 -6.03 9.00
CA VAL A 263 2.54 -7.30 8.31
C VAL A 263 1.55 -7.06 7.18
N ILE A 264 1.88 -7.54 5.99
CA ILE A 264 1.07 -7.36 4.80
C ILE A 264 0.71 -8.74 4.25
N LEU A 265 -0.58 -8.99 4.09
CA LEU A 265 -1.13 -10.20 3.50
C LEU A 265 -1.85 -9.83 2.20
N GLY A 266 -1.94 -10.76 1.26
CA GLY A 266 -2.78 -10.57 0.09
C GLY A 266 -2.37 -11.39 -1.13
N PRO A 267 -3.19 -11.36 -2.18
CA PRO A 267 -2.94 -12.16 -3.37
C PRO A 267 -1.67 -11.73 -4.12
N ASP A 268 -1.31 -10.45 -4.04
CA ASP A 268 -0.15 -9.87 -4.71
C ASP A 268 1.13 -9.89 -3.85
N ILE A 269 1.05 -10.30 -2.58
CA ILE A 269 2.12 -10.13 -1.59
C ILE A 269 2.89 -11.43 -1.38
N LYS A 270 4.22 -11.38 -1.37
CA LYS A 270 5.06 -12.56 -1.09
C LYS A 270 4.65 -13.20 0.25
N SER A 271 4.69 -14.53 0.29
CA SER A 271 4.33 -15.33 1.45
C SER A 271 5.59 -15.80 2.17
N GLY A 272 5.58 -15.79 3.51
CA GLY A 272 6.71 -16.16 4.34
C GLY A 272 7.95 -15.26 4.18
N PHE A 273 7.78 -14.06 3.61
CA PHE A 273 8.89 -13.17 3.28
C PHE A 273 9.14 -12.17 4.41
N ILE A 274 10.39 -12.00 4.81
CA ILE A 274 10.80 -10.96 5.75
C ILE A 274 11.60 -9.94 4.95
N ASP A 275 11.03 -8.75 4.79
CA ASP A 275 11.72 -7.64 4.17
C ASP A 275 12.54 -6.88 5.21
N THR A 276 13.77 -6.52 4.81
CA THR A 276 14.72 -5.79 5.64
C THR A 276 15.00 -4.39 5.10
N ILE A 277 14.40 -4.00 3.96
CA ILE A 277 14.49 -2.64 3.46
C ILE A 277 13.77 -1.71 4.44
N THR A 278 14.43 -0.58 4.76
CA THR A 278 13.83 0.43 5.62
C THR A 278 12.63 1.08 4.92
N ARG A 279 11.47 1.02 5.57
CA ARG A 279 10.21 1.56 5.06
C ARG A 279 9.50 2.42 6.09
N GLU A 280 8.63 3.30 5.61
CA GLU A 280 7.92 4.27 6.45
C GLU A 280 6.40 4.14 6.27
N GLN A 281 5.62 4.65 7.24
CA GLN A 281 4.15 4.71 7.12
C GLN A 281 3.65 5.40 5.84
N ILE A 282 4.39 6.41 5.36
CA ILE A 282 4.03 7.13 4.14
C ILE A 282 4.10 6.25 2.88
N ASP A 283 4.77 5.09 2.94
CA ASP A 283 4.89 4.16 1.81
C ASP A 283 3.63 3.29 1.62
N LEU A 284 2.75 3.21 2.64
CA LEU A 284 1.55 2.37 2.60
C LEU A 284 0.55 2.83 1.54
N ALA A 285 0.12 4.10 1.59
CA ALA A 285 -0.87 4.64 0.67
C ALA A 285 -0.49 4.49 -0.82
N PRO A 286 0.72 4.93 -1.27
CA PRO A 286 1.10 4.75 -2.67
C PRO A 286 1.25 3.27 -3.06
N THR A 287 1.67 2.40 -2.13
CA THR A 287 1.73 0.94 -2.38
C THR A 287 0.34 0.36 -2.63
N ILE A 288 -0.63 0.68 -1.78
CA ILE A 288 -2.03 0.25 -1.94
C ILE A 288 -2.61 0.77 -3.26
N ALA A 289 -2.41 2.05 -3.58
CA ALA A 289 -2.92 2.63 -4.81
C ALA A 289 -2.31 1.99 -6.06
N ASN A 290 -1.01 1.64 -6.03
CA ASN A 290 -0.36 0.88 -7.08
C ASN A 290 -0.97 -0.53 -7.24
N MET A 291 -1.28 -1.22 -6.15
CA MET A 291 -1.93 -2.55 -6.19
C MET A 291 -3.31 -2.48 -6.85
N MET A 292 -4.08 -1.44 -6.52
CA MET A 292 -5.48 -1.29 -6.93
C MET A 292 -5.67 -0.49 -8.24
N GLY A 293 -4.60 0.05 -8.82
CA GLY A 293 -4.64 0.76 -10.10
C GLY A 293 -5.21 2.17 -10.03
N PHE A 294 -4.82 2.98 -9.06
CA PHE A 294 -5.12 4.42 -9.08
C PHE A 294 -3.92 5.23 -8.56
N ALA A 295 -3.91 6.55 -8.80
CA ALA A 295 -2.82 7.41 -8.36
C ALA A 295 -3.11 8.12 -7.04
N ILE A 296 -2.05 8.44 -6.30
CA ILE A 296 -2.08 9.42 -5.21
C ILE A 296 -0.98 10.45 -5.53
N PRO A 297 -1.22 11.42 -6.43
CA PRO A 297 -0.17 12.33 -6.90
C PRO A 297 0.45 13.19 -5.80
N THR A 298 -0.24 13.33 -4.67
CA THR A 298 0.22 14.06 -3.49
C THR A 298 1.15 13.25 -2.61
N ALA A 299 1.19 11.92 -2.75
CA ALA A 299 2.04 11.06 -1.91
C ALA A 299 3.53 11.30 -2.19
N THR A 300 4.32 11.33 -1.11
CA THR A 300 5.78 11.40 -1.15
C THR A 300 6.44 10.09 -0.75
N GLY A 301 5.68 9.15 -0.20
CA GLY A 301 6.15 7.78 0.03
C GLY A 301 6.39 7.02 -1.27
N ILE A 302 7.12 5.92 -1.16
CA ILE A 302 7.58 5.11 -2.28
C ILE A 302 6.83 3.77 -2.29
N VAL A 303 6.43 3.33 -3.48
CA VAL A 303 5.83 2.00 -3.66
C VAL A 303 6.83 0.91 -3.23
N MET A 304 6.41 0.03 -2.34
CA MET A 304 7.19 -1.11 -1.84
C MET A 304 7.23 -2.25 -2.85
N ASN A 305 7.92 -2.09 -3.97
CA ASN A 305 7.90 -3.09 -5.06
C ASN A 305 8.48 -4.46 -4.64
N GLU A 306 9.41 -4.47 -3.70
CA GLU A 306 10.11 -5.66 -3.19
C GLU A 306 9.20 -6.68 -2.50
N ILE A 307 8.01 -6.27 -2.02
CA ILE A 307 7.09 -7.15 -1.30
C ILE A 307 6.17 -7.93 -2.25
N PHE A 308 6.09 -7.52 -3.52
CA PHE A 308 5.15 -8.12 -4.47
C PHE A 308 5.66 -9.47 -4.98
N LYS A 309 4.72 -10.41 -5.19
CA LYS A 309 4.99 -11.64 -5.92
C LYS A 309 5.44 -11.29 -7.34
N PRO A 310 6.32 -12.10 -7.94
CA PRO A 310 6.56 -12.03 -9.38
C PRO A 310 5.22 -12.19 -10.12
N ILE A 311 4.95 -11.28 -11.07
CA ILE A 311 3.74 -11.37 -11.89
C ILE A 311 3.84 -12.66 -12.72
N THR A 312 2.82 -13.53 -12.65
CA THR A 312 2.79 -14.81 -13.39
C THR A 312 1.53 -14.87 -14.25
N PHE A 313 1.63 -14.74 -15.59
CA PHE A 313 0.48 -14.87 -16.51
C PHE A 313 0.34 -16.29 -17.07
N VAL A 314 -0.45 -17.18 -16.46
CA VAL A 314 -0.75 -18.48 -17.07
C VAL A 314 -1.75 -18.32 -18.21
N ARG A 315 -1.31 -18.49 -19.47
CA ARG A 315 -2.22 -18.63 -20.63
C ARG A 315 -2.52 -20.13 -20.83
N ARG A 316 -3.77 -20.54 -20.68
CA ARG A 316 -4.24 -21.86 -21.18
C ARG A 316 -4.63 -21.71 -22.65
N ASP A 317 -3.72 -22.06 -23.56
CA ASP A 317 -4.07 -22.29 -24.96
C ASP A 317 -4.17 -23.80 -25.21
N ASN A 318 -5.37 -24.31 -25.49
CA ASN A 318 -5.65 -25.74 -25.72
C ASN A 318 -5.05 -26.33 -27.02
N LYS A 319 -4.05 -25.69 -27.65
CA LYS A 319 -3.55 -26.12 -28.98
C LYS A 319 -2.04 -26.09 -29.19
N THR A 320 -1.23 -25.62 -28.25
CA THR A 320 0.25 -25.68 -28.42
C THR A 320 0.94 -25.55 -27.08
N SER A 321 1.78 -26.53 -26.76
CA SER A 321 2.61 -26.60 -25.55
C SER A 321 3.76 -25.59 -25.60
N TYR A 322 3.45 -24.29 -25.53
CA TYR A 322 4.44 -23.25 -25.28
C TYR A 322 4.24 -22.71 -23.86
N PHE A 323 5.18 -23.01 -22.97
CA PHE A 323 5.22 -22.45 -21.63
C PHE A 323 5.94 -21.10 -21.72
N SER A 324 5.19 -20.00 -21.82
CA SER A 324 5.71 -18.72 -21.30
C SER A 324 5.80 -18.90 -19.77
N ILE A 325 6.72 -18.28 -19.03
CA ILE A 325 6.54 -16.93 -18.47
C ILE A 325 7.79 -16.61 -17.62
N MET A 326 8.41 -15.47 -17.88
CA MET A 326 8.90 -14.58 -16.82
C MET A 326 8.38 -13.18 -17.15
N LEU A 327 7.82 -12.48 -16.15
CA LEU A 327 7.36 -11.11 -16.29
C LEU A 327 8.04 -10.25 -15.24
N GLU A 328 8.82 -9.30 -15.71
CA GLU A 328 9.48 -8.33 -14.87
C GLU A 328 8.88 -6.95 -15.12
N LYS A 329 8.60 -6.23 -14.03
CA LYS A 329 8.12 -4.85 -14.07
C LYS A 329 9.30 -3.97 -14.46
N ILE A 330 9.25 -3.40 -15.66
CA ILE A 330 10.25 -2.44 -16.12
C ILE A 330 9.72 -1.04 -15.87
N THR A 331 10.47 -0.23 -15.12
CA THR A 331 10.16 1.18 -14.93
C THR A 331 10.89 1.99 -15.98
N VAL A 332 10.15 2.73 -16.81
CA VAL A 332 10.70 3.67 -17.79
C VAL A 332 10.57 5.08 -17.22
N THR A 333 11.70 5.74 -17.01
CA THR A 333 11.76 7.15 -16.61
C THR A 333 12.29 7.97 -17.77
N LEU A 334 11.51 8.91 -18.31
CA LEU A 334 11.98 9.83 -19.34
C LEU A 334 13.01 10.80 -18.74
N GLY A 335 14.28 10.54 -19.05
CA GLY A 335 15.42 11.33 -18.60
C GLY A 335 16.70 10.53 -18.76
N ASN A 336 17.36 10.74 -19.90
CA ASN A 336 18.75 10.37 -20.21
C ASN A 336 19.09 8.94 -20.65
N ASN A 337 18.18 7.95 -20.61
CA ASN A 337 18.44 6.69 -21.32
C ASN A 337 17.16 6.07 -21.93
N ARG A 338 17.14 5.98 -23.26
CA ARG A 338 16.00 5.45 -24.04
C ARG A 338 16.10 3.95 -24.32
N ASN A 339 17.22 3.32 -23.95
CA ASN A 339 17.50 1.93 -24.28
C ASN A 339 17.41 1.08 -23.02
N ILE A 340 16.51 0.11 -23.04
CA ILE A 340 16.40 -0.93 -22.01
C ILE A 340 17.05 -2.18 -22.56
N MET A 341 18.17 -2.58 -21.94
CA MET A 341 18.92 -3.76 -22.35
C MET A 341 18.49 -4.98 -21.54
N PHE A 342 18.17 -6.05 -22.26
CA PHE A 342 18.05 -7.40 -21.74
C PHE A 342 19.37 -8.09 -22.04
N SER A 343 20.09 -8.53 -21.01
CA SER A 343 21.34 -9.29 -21.17
C SER A 343 21.14 -10.74 -20.74
N HIS A 344 22.16 -11.59 -20.92
CA HIS A 344 22.20 -12.96 -20.41
C HIS A 344 20.94 -13.79 -20.70
N LEU A 345 20.28 -13.58 -21.85
CA LEU A 345 19.05 -14.29 -22.19
C LEU A 345 19.37 -15.78 -22.39
N PRO A 346 18.60 -16.69 -21.77
CA PRO A 346 18.74 -18.11 -22.03
C PRO A 346 18.59 -18.43 -23.52
N SER A 347 19.30 -19.46 -23.97
CA SER A 347 19.38 -19.81 -25.40
C SER A 347 18.04 -20.16 -26.03
N ASP A 348 17.08 -20.55 -25.20
CA ASP A 348 15.71 -20.94 -25.51
C ASP A 348 14.72 -19.77 -25.56
N VAL A 349 15.14 -18.54 -25.20
CA VAL A 349 14.33 -17.33 -25.37
C VAL A 349 14.18 -16.99 -26.84
N THR A 350 12.94 -16.87 -27.30
CA THR A 350 12.61 -16.64 -28.71
C THR A 350 11.92 -15.30 -28.97
N LYS A 351 11.31 -14.71 -27.94
CA LYS A 351 10.52 -13.48 -28.10
C LYS A 351 10.46 -12.69 -26.81
N ILE A 352 10.57 -11.37 -26.95
CA ILE A 352 10.26 -10.41 -25.89
C ILE A 352 9.14 -9.48 -26.38
N GLU A 353 8.06 -9.39 -25.62
CA GLU A 353 6.91 -8.51 -25.90
C GLU A 353 6.76 -7.51 -24.75
N ILE A 354 6.55 -6.24 -25.07
CA ILE A 354 6.32 -5.19 -24.07
C ILE A 354 4.86 -4.80 -24.05
N PHE A 355 4.28 -4.67 -22.87
CA PHE A 355 2.91 -4.25 -22.64
C PHE A 355 2.87 -2.99 -21.78
N ASN A 356 1.93 -2.09 -22.07
CA ASN A 356 1.66 -0.95 -21.19
C ASN A 356 0.83 -1.37 -19.97
N GLY A 357 0.56 -0.41 -19.09
CA GLY A 357 -0.24 -0.66 -17.90
C GLY A 357 -1.65 -1.20 -18.16
N LEU A 358 -2.21 -0.97 -19.35
CA LEU A 358 -3.54 -1.47 -19.78
C LEU A 358 -3.51 -2.91 -20.30
N GLY A 359 -2.34 -3.56 -20.29
CA GLY A 359 -2.17 -4.88 -20.90
C GLY A 359 -2.18 -4.85 -22.43
N HIS A 360 -2.10 -3.67 -23.05
CA HIS A 360 -1.96 -3.55 -24.50
C HIS A 360 -0.49 -3.74 -24.87
N ARG A 361 -0.22 -4.60 -25.84
CA ARG A 361 1.13 -4.77 -26.37
C ARG A 361 1.56 -3.49 -27.07
N VAL A 362 2.68 -2.93 -26.64
CA VAL A 362 3.27 -1.70 -27.18
C VAL A 362 4.50 -1.95 -28.02
N ALA A 363 5.28 -3.00 -27.76
CA ALA A 363 6.48 -3.30 -28.55
C ALA A 363 6.73 -4.81 -28.69
N ASN A 364 7.44 -5.18 -29.75
CA ASN A 364 8.15 -6.45 -29.85
C ASN A 364 9.64 -6.12 -29.85
N VAL A 365 10.41 -6.80 -29.00
CA VAL A 365 11.86 -6.59 -28.89
C VAL A 365 12.54 -7.79 -29.51
N ALA A 366 13.34 -7.54 -30.55
CA ALA A 366 14.10 -8.57 -31.21
C ALA A 366 15.20 -9.08 -30.27
N VAL A 367 15.33 -10.40 -30.18
CA VAL A 367 16.39 -11.07 -29.44
C VAL A 367 17.53 -11.33 -30.40
N ASP A 368 18.73 -10.87 -30.06
CA ASP A 368 19.96 -11.24 -30.75
C ASP A 368 20.29 -12.71 -30.42
N PRO A 369 20.22 -13.63 -31.40
CA PRO A 369 20.41 -15.05 -31.14
C PRO A 369 21.89 -15.40 -30.86
N LEU A 370 22.83 -14.55 -31.26
CA LEU A 370 24.28 -14.75 -31.08
C LEU A 370 24.75 -14.16 -29.75
N LEU A 371 24.36 -12.91 -29.49
CA LEU A 371 24.77 -12.19 -28.28
C LEU A 371 23.92 -12.53 -27.06
N LYS A 372 22.76 -13.18 -27.27
CA LYS A 372 21.80 -13.49 -26.20
C LYS A 372 21.38 -12.23 -25.43
N THR A 373 21.14 -11.17 -26.18
CA THR A 373 20.72 -9.86 -25.67
C THR A 373 19.48 -9.39 -26.43
N ALA A 374 18.77 -8.40 -25.89
CA ALA A 374 17.77 -7.66 -26.62
C ALA A 374 17.82 -6.20 -26.17
N VAL A 375 17.45 -5.27 -27.04
CA VAL A 375 17.42 -3.84 -26.67
C VAL A 375 16.09 -3.25 -27.09
N TRP A 376 15.36 -2.69 -26.14
CA TRP A 376 14.17 -1.92 -26.40
C TRP A 376 14.47 -0.43 -26.30
N ASN A 377 14.40 0.26 -27.43
CA ASN A 377 14.68 1.70 -27.52
C ASN A 377 13.49 2.57 -27.04
N THR A 378 12.61 2.03 -26.19
CA THR A 378 11.41 2.72 -25.66
C THR A 378 10.47 3.29 -26.73
N ILE A 379 10.43 2.62 -27.90
CA ILE A 379 9.57 2.96 -29.04
C ILE A 379 8.46 1.92 -29.18
N THR A 380 7.24 2.35 -29.51
CA THR A 380 6.09 1.49 -29.81
C THR A 380 6.25 0.79 -31.16
N THR A 381 5.45 -0.24 -31.43
CA THR A 381 5.36 -0.86 -32.77
C THR A 381 4.90 0.13 -33.85
N SER A 382 4.27 1.24 -33.48
CA SER A 382 3.87 2.33 -34.38
C SER A 382 4.93 3.42 -34.55
N GLY A 383 6.11 3.29 -33.93
CA GLY A 383 7.20 4.26 -34.06
C GLY A 383 7.12 5.46 -33.11
N ALA A 384 6.19 5.47 -32.16
CA ALA A 384 6.06 6.55 -31.18
C ALA A 384 6.91 6.28 -29.93
N ASN A 385 7.38 7.33 -29.26
CA ASN A 385 8.00 7.15 -27.94
C ASN A 385 6.94 6.71 -26.93
N VAL A 386 7.29 5.79 -26.03
CA VAL A 386 6.43 5.46 -24.90
C VAL A 386 6.52 6.53 -23.81
N ALA A 387 5.45 6.68 -23.03
CA ALA A 387 5.41 7.59 -21.89
C ALA A 387 6.27 7.08 -20.73
N SER A 388 6.68 7.96 -19.81
CA SER A 388 7.17 7.53 -18.50
C SER A 388 6.10 6.69 -17.81
N GLY A 389 6.50 5.56 -17.21
CA GLY A 389 5.56 4.69 -16.54
C GLY A 389 6.08 3.26 -16.39
N HIS A 390 5.19 2.39 -15.92
CA HIS A 390 5.48 0.98 -15.76
C HIS A 390 5.05 0.19 -16.99
N TYR A 391 5.96 -0.66 -17.46
CA TYR A 391 5.76 -1.57 -18.57
C TYR A 391 6.01 -2.99 -18.11
N ILE A 392 5.34 -3.93 -18.77
CA ILE A 392 5.49 -5.36 -18.49
C ILE A 392 6.25 -5.97 -19.67
N CYS A 393 7.39 -6.59 -19.37
CA CYS A 393 8.10 -7.42 -20.34
C CYS A 393 7.62 -8.85 -20.22
N LYS A 394 7.16 -9.44 -21.32
CA LYS A 394 6.85 -10.86 -21.44
C LYS A 394 7.92 -11.55 -22.25
N VAL A 395 8.60 -12.50 -21.61
CA VAL A 395 9.60 -13.35 -22.26
C VAL A 395 8.97 -14.69 -22.65
N THR A 396 9.16 -15.12 -23.89
CA THR A 396 8.72 -16.43 -24.40
C THR A 396 9.93 -17.35 -24.56
N SER A 397 9.87 -18.53 -23.95
CA SER A 397 10.93 -19.54 -24.04
C SER A 397 10.43 -20.88 -24.59
N THR A 398 11.34 -21.68 -25.14
CA THR A 398 11.05 -23.04 -25.65
C THR A 398 11.22 -24.15 -24.60
N HIS A 399 11.79 -23.87 -23.42
CA HIS A 399 11.90 -24.83 -22.30
C HIS A 399 11.37 -24.27 -20.97
N ILE A 400 11.05 -25.19 -20.04
CA ILE A 400 10.59 -24.88 -18.67
C ILE A 400 11.83 -24.68 -17.78
N GLY A 401 12.12 -23.44 -17.42
CA GLY A 401 13.21 -23.11 -16.49
C GLY A 401 13.08 -21.68 -15.96
N THR A 402 13.50 -21.48 -14.72
CA THR A 402 13.51 -20.16 -14.06
C THR A 402 14.54 -19.27 -14.75
N VAL A 403 14.10 -18.18 -15.38
CA VAL A 403 14.99 -17.20 -16.01
C VAL A 403 15.17 -16.01 -15.07
N LEU A 404 16.34 -15.89 -14.44
CA LEU A 404 16.76 -14.65 -13.81
C LEU A 404 17.48 -13.81 -14.86
N VAL A 405 16.97 -12.64 -15.26
CA VAL A 405 17.87 -11.55 -15.66
C VAL A 405 17.29 -10.15 -15.44
N PRO A 406 17.85 -9.40 -14.48
CA PRO A 406 18.01 -7.96 -14.59
C PRO A 406 19.47 -7.62 -14.95
N ALA A 407 19.65 -6.61 -15.80
CA ALA A 407 20.91 -5.85 -15.82
C ALA A 407 20.61 -4.39 -16.12
N ASN A 408 20.43 -3.60 -15.06
CA ASN A 408 20.81 -2.19 -15.11
C ASN A 408 22.34 -2.15 -15.14
N VAL A 409 22.94 -1.96 -16.32
CA VAL A 409 24.34 -1.51 -16.40
C VAL A 409 24.38 -0.29 -17.32
N PRO A 410 24.82 0.87 -16.82
CA PRO A 410 24.94 2.09 -17.60
C PRO A 410 26.13 1.98 -18.56
N TRP A 411 25.97 2.56 -19.75
CA TRP A 411 27.07 3.14 -20.53
C TRP A 411 26.71 4.58 -20.84
#